data_AF-X1KXH0-F1
#
_entry.id   AF-X1KXH0-F1
#
_cell.length_a   1.000
_cell.length_b   1.000
_cell.length_c   1.000
_cell.angle_alpha   90.00
_cell.angle_beta   90.00
_cell.angle_gamma   90.00
#
_symmetry.space_group_name_H-M   'P 1'
#
loop_
_entity.id
_entity.type
_entity.pdbx_description
1 polymer ?
#
loop_
_entity_poly.entity_id
_entity_poly.type
_entity_poly.pdbx_seq_one_letter_code
_entity_poly.pdbx_strand_id
1 'polypeptide(L)'
;HRPFVDELTFDCPECGAKMRRVPEVIDCWFDSGAMPLAQWHYPFENDTLLKDGRFPADYICEAVDQTRGWFYSLHAISTLLFNRPCFKNVICLGHILDARGEKMSKARGNVVEPSAVINKYGADALRWYFFTASPPGNVRRFSEKSVAEITRRFLLTLWNVYSFFVTYANIDRFTPGSETVSLESSELDKWIISELNQLIMDVDVALDGYNPTEAGRKIESFVNDLSNWYVRRSRRRFWKSEND
;
A
#
# COMPACT_ATOMS: atom_id res chain seq x y z
N HIS A 1 -16.60 17.33 27.53
CA HIS A 1 -17.56 16.26 27.14
C HIS A 1 -18.91 16.49 27.81
N ARG A 2 -19.98 16.00 27.18
CA ARG A 2 -21.39 16.29 27.52
C ARG A 2 -21.73 16.38 29.02
N PRO A 3 -21.46 15.36 29.87
CA PRO A 3 -21.91 15.40 31.27
C PRO A 3 -21.39 16.61 32.06
N PHE A 4 -20.24 17.19 31.66
CA PHE A 4 -19.65 18.34 32.33
C PHE A 4 -20.07 19.67 31.69
N VAL A 5 -20.23 19.71 30.36
CA VAL A 5 -20.51 20.97 29.64
C VAL A 5 -21.99 21.35 29.63
N ASP A 6 -22.89 20.41 29.92
CA ASP A 6 -24.34 20.65 29.97
C ASP A 6 -24.74 21.54 31.18
N GLU A 7 -23.91 21.57 32.23
CA GLU A 7 -24.15 22.39 33.42
C GLU A 7 -23.79 23.87 33.22
N LEU A 8 -22.97 24.18 32.20
CA LEU A 8 -22.51 25.54 31.92
C LEU A 8 -23.67 26.41 31.39
N THR A 9 -23.76 27.62 31.91
CA THR A 9 -24.77 28.62 31.51
C THR A 9 -24.12 29.96 31.22
N PHE A 10 -24.73 30.73 30.32
CA PHE A 10 -24.30 32.08 29.96
C PHE A 10 -25.47 33.05 30.07
N ASP A 11 -25.20 34.34 30.28
CA ASP A 11 -26.23 35.38 30.23
C ASP A 11 -26.47 35.84 28.80
N CYS A 12 -27.73 35.91 28.38
CA CYS A 12 -28.09 36.38 27.04
C CYS A 12 -27.79 37.89 26.92
N PRO A 13 -26.96 38.32 25.96
CA PRO A 13 -26.61 39.73 25.82
C PRO A 13 -27.78 40.62 25.37
N GLU A 14 -28.84 40.03 24.80
CA GLU A 14 -29.99 40.78 24.28
C GLU A 14 -31.13 40.92 25.30
N CYS A 15 -31.45 39.87 26.06
CA CYS A 15 -32.60 39.85 26.97
C CYS A 15 -32.26 39.58 28.44
N GLY A 16 -30.99 39.29 28.77
CA GLY A 16 -30.53 39.01 30.14
C GLY A 16 -30.96 37.65 30.71
N ALA A 17 -31.69 36.82 29.97
CA ALA A 17 -32.06 35.47 30.41
C ALA A 17 -30.87 34.49 30.40
N LYS A 18 -30.97 33.39 31.14
CA LYS A 18 -29.95 32.32 31.15
C LYS A 18 -30.03 31.47 29.88
N MET A 19 -28.94 31.41 29.13
CA MET A 19 -28.74 30.52 27.99
C MET A 19 -28.13 29.19 28.44
N ARG A 20 -28.59 28.11 27.79
CA ARG A 20 -28.05 26.75 27.92
C ARG A 20 -27.72 26.24 26.52
N ARG A 21 -26.69 25.40 26.41
CA ARG A 21 -26.41 24.71 25.15
C ARG A 21 -27.57 23.78 24.78
N VAL A 22 -27.68 23.50 23.49
CA VAL A 22 -28.58 22.46 22.98
C VAL A 22 -28.06 21.06 23.38
N PRO A 23 -28.95 20.07 23.62
CA PRO A 23 -28.55 18.75 24.13
C PRO A 23 -27.89 17.85 23.08
N GLU A 24 -28.04 18.16 21.79
CA GLU A 24 -27.56 17.34 20.68
C GLU A 24 -26.02 17.25 20.66
N VAL A 25 -25.54 16.09 20.20
CA VAL A 25 -24.14 15.85 19.88
C VAL A 25 -23.95 15.87 18.37
N ILE A 26 -22.70 16.07 17.96
CA ILE A 26 -22.33 16.10 16.54
C ILE A 26 -22.23 14.67 15.99
N ASP A 27 -22.54 14.52 14.69
CA ASP A 27 -22.37 13.27 13.95
C ASP A 27 -20.90 12.87 13.85
N CYS A 28 -20.58 11.59 14.03
CA CYS A 28 -19.20 11.10 14.03
C CYS A 28 -18.50 11.27 12.68
N TRP A 29 -19.27 11.37 11.58
CA TRP A 29 -18.68 11.70 10.28
C TRP A 29 -18.13 13.12 10.23
N PHE A 30 -18.72 14.07 10.96
CA PHE A 30 -18.16 15.41 11.09
C PHE A 30 -16.81 15.35 11.81
N ASP A 31 -16.71 14.60 12.91
CA ASP A 31 -15.45 14.41 13.64
C ASP A 31 -14.36 13.82 12.74
N SER A 32 -14.68 12.73 12.02
CA SER A 32 -13.73 12.09 11.10
C SER A 32 -13.35 12.97 9.90
N GLY A 33 -14.29 13.78 9.39
CA GLY A 33 -14.02 14.72 8.31
C GLY A 33 -13.23 15.96 8.75
N ALA A 34 -13.32 16.34 10.03
CA ALA A 34 -12.53 17.43 10.62
C ALA A 34 -11.10 17.00 10.96
N MET A 35 -10.79 15.69 10.93
CA MET A 35 -9.48 15.10 11.24
C MET A 35 -8.27 15.82 10.58
N PRO A 36 -8.32 16.26 9.30
CA PRO A 36 -7.20 16.98 8.68
C PRO A 36 -6.79 18.27 9.40
N LEU A 37 -7.69 18.88 10.16
CA LEU A 37 -7.47 20.11 10.91
C LEU A 37 -7.33 19.81 12.41
N ALA A 38 -8.25 19.00 12.94
CA ALA A 38 -8.36 18.70 14.37
C ALA A 38 -7.11 18.00 14.92
N GLN A 39 -6.45 17.14 14.11
CA GLN A 39 -5.22 16.46 14.53
C GLN A 39 -4.07 17.44 14.83
N TRP A 40 -4.12 18.65 14.27
CA TRP A 40 -3.09 19.68 14.42
C TRP A 40 -3.49 20.79 15.39
N HIS A 41 -4.63 20.64 16.06
CA HIS A 41 -5.19 21.66 16.94
C HIS A 41 -5.42 23.01 16.24
N TYR A 42 -5.62 22.99 14.91
CA TYR A 42 -5.96 24.17 14.14
C TYR A 42 -7.34 24.70 14.55
N PRO A 43 -7.55 26.02 14.70
CA PRO A 43 -6.64 27.13 14.38
C PRO A 43 -5.82 27.66 15.57
N PHE A 44 -5.85 26.98 16.72
CA PHE A 44 -5.17 27.45 17.94
C PHE A 44 -3.65 27.26 17.83
N GLU A 45 -3.23 26.21 17.15
CA GLU A 45 -1.84 25.91 16.83
C GLU A 45 -1.70 25.58 15.33
N ASN A 46 -0.46 25.56 14.82
CA ASN A 46 -0.14 25.19 13.44
C ASN A 46 -0.82 26.08 12.38
N ASP A 47 -0.71 27.40 12.51
CA ASP A 47 -1.26 28.38 11.57
C ASP A 47 -0.71 28.25 10.13
N THR A 48 0.46 27.62 9.97
CA THR A 48 1.06 27.30 8.66
C THR A 48 0.45 26.08 7.94
N LEU A 49 -0.45 25.33 8.59
CA LEU A 49 -0.99 24.04 8.09
C LEU A 49 -1.48 24.11 6.62
N LEU A 50 -2.11 25.22 6.23
CA LEU A 50 -2.68 25.40 4.90
C LEU A 50 -1.65 25.83 3.83
N LYS A 51 -0.40 26.08 4.23
CA LYS A 51 0.67 26.68 3.40
C LYS A 51 1.94 25.83 3.36
N ASP A 52 2.18 24.99 4.36
CA ASP A 52 3.43 24.21 4.49
C ASP A 52 3.41 22.83 3.83
N GLY A 53 2.35 22.52 3.08
CA GLY A 53 2.24 21.30 2.29
C GLY A 53 1.56 20.13 3.02
N ARG A 54 1.25 20.26 4.31
CA ARG A 54 0.49 19.23 5.05
C ARG A 54 -0.98 19.14 4.63
N PHE A 55 -1.55 20.23 4.10
CA PHE A 55 -2.92 20.29 3.58
C PHE A 55 -2.99 21.00 2.22
N PRO A 56 -3.70 20.44 1.22
CA PRO A 56 -4.41 19.15 1.24
C PRO A 56 -3.45 17.96 1.17
N ALA A 57 -3.90 16.79 1.65
CA ALA A 57 -3.11 15.56 1.63
C ALA A 57 -2.82 15.10 0.19
N ASP A 58 -1.63 14.57 -0.07
CA ASP A 58 -1.28 14.09 -1.42
C ASP A 58 -2.01 12.79 -1.80
N TYR A 59 -2.27 11.92 -0.82
CA TYR A 59 -2.85 10.60 -1.05
C TYR A 59 -3.66 10.10 0.15
N ILE A 60 -4.80 9.46 -0.13
CA ILE A 60 -5.55 8.64 0.84
C ILE A 60 -5.99 7.32 0.20
N CYS A 61 -6.32 6.32 1.01
CA CYS A 61 -6.75 5.01 0.53
C CYS A 61 -7.73 4.37 1.51
N GLU A 62 -8.97 4.16 1.07
CA GLU A 62 -10.00 3.47 1.86
C GLU A 62 -10.98 2.74 0.93
N ALA A 63 -11.85 1.92 1.51
CA ALA A 63 -12.81 1.13 0.77
C ALA A 63 -13.97 1.95 0.17
N VAL A 64 -14.64 1.37 -0.85
CA VAL A 64 -15.68 2.01 -1.66
C VAL A 64 -16.87 2.56 -0.88
N ASP A 65 -17.16 2.00 0.29
CA ASP A 65 -18.17 2.49 1.22
C ASP A 65 -17.87 3.92 1.73
N GLN A 66 -16.60 4.34 1.74
CA GLN A 66 -16.21 5.70 2.16
C GLN A 66 -16.64 6.80 1.20
N THR A 67 -17.08 6.46 -0.02
CA THR A 67 -17.69 7.43 -0.96
C THR A 67 -18.94 8.11 -0.40
N ARG A 68 -19.63 7.47 0.55
CA ARG A 68 -20.81 8.03 1.26
C ARG A 68 -20.53 8.36 2.74
N GLY A 69 -19.29 8.17 3.18
CA GLY A 69 -18.85 8.42 4.54
C GLY A 69 -17.69 9.40 4.55
N TRP A 70 -16.50 8.91 4.89
CA TRP A 70 -15.33 9.74 5.17
C TRP A 70 -14.90 10.62 4.00
N PHE A 71 -14.91 10.13 2.76
CA PHE A 71 -14.50 10.94 1.59
C PHE A 71 -15.42 12.15 1.40
N TYR A 72 -16.72 11.96 1.65
CA TYR A 72 -17.71 13.02 1.57
C TYR A 72 -17.49 14.05 2.68
N SER A 73 -17.38 13.63 3.94
CA SER A 73 -17.20 14.55 5.07
C SER A 73 -15.89 15.35 4.98
N LEU A 74 -14.80 14.71 4.54
CA LEU A 74 -13.52 15.38 4.25
C LEU A 74 -13.68 16.52 3.25
N HIS A 75 -14.31 16.24 2.10
CA HIS A 75 -14.52 17.25 1.06
C HIS A 75 -15.52 18.31 1.49
N ALA A 76 -16.64 17.95 2.11
CA ALA A 76 -17.65 18.90 2.55
C ALA A 76 -17.05 19.94 3.52
N ILE A 77 -16.34 19.50 4.55
CA ILE A 77 -15.72 20.41 5.54
C ILE A 77 -14.63 21.26 4.88
N SER A 78 -13.75 20.65 4.08
CA SER A 78 -12.68 21.38 3.38
C SER A 78 -13.22 22.45 2.44
N THR A 79 -14.25 22.12 1.65
CA THR A 79 -14.87 23.06 0.72
C THR A 79 -15.58 24.18 1.46
N LEU A 80 -16.33 23.89 2.52
CA LEU A 80 -17.05 24.90 3.30
C LEU A 80 -16.11 25.86 4.03
N LEU A 81 -14.97 25.39 4.55
CA LEU A 81 -14.03 26.23 5.30
C LEU A 81 -13.00 26.94 4.41
N PHE A 82 -12.52 26.29 3.34
CA PHE A 82 -11.32 26.74 2.61
C PHE A 82 -11.48 26.75 1.08
N ASN A 83 -12.65 26.38 0.56
CA ASN A 83 -12.96 26.32 -0.86
C ASN A 83 -11.90 25.57 -1.70
N ARG A 84 -11.45 24.40 -1.21
CA ARG A 84 -10.47 23.54 -1.88
C ARG A 84 -10.71 22.05 -1.57
N PRO A 85 -10.20 21.11 -2.39
CA PRO A 85 -10.27 19.68 -2.08
C PRO A 85 -9.48 19.35 -0.81
N CYS A 86 -9.85 18.26 -0.14
CA CYS A 86 -9.19 17.81 1.09
C CYS A 86 -7.95 16.93 0.83
N PHE A 87 -7.94 16.25 -0.32
CA PHE A 87 -6.84 15.40 -0.77
C PHE A 87 -6.70 15.45 -2.30
N LYS A 88 -5.49 15.14 -2.82
CA LYS A 88 -5.16 15.22 -4.25
C LYS A 88 -5.41 13.90 -4.98
N ASN A 89 -5.04 12.77 -4.38
CA ASN A 89 -5.19 11.44 -4.96
C ASN A 89 -5.90 10.48 -4.00
N VAL A 90 -6.66 9.53 -4.55
CA VAL A 90 -7.33 8.48 -3.78
C VAL A 90 -7.31 7.15 -4.50
N ILE A 91 -6.96 6.08 -3.78
CA ILE A 91 -7.33 4.72 -4.20
C ILE A 91 -8.58 4.30 -3.42
N CYS A 92 -9.64 4.03 -4.17
CA CYS A 92 -10.91 3.55 -3.65
C CYS A 92 -10.93 2.01 -3.76
N LEU A 93 -10.79 1.31 -2.64
CA LEU A 93 -10.65 -0.15 -2.63
C LEU A 93 -11.99 -0.86 -2.82
N GLY A 94 -12.00 -1.89 -3.66
CA GLY A 94 -13.11 -2.82 -3.76
C GLY A 94 -13.21 -3.71 -2.51
N HIS A 95 -14.40 -4.23 -2.24
CA HIS A 95 -14.60 -5.12 -1.10
C HIS A 95 -13.89 -6.47 -1.26
N ILE A 96 -13.42 -7.00 -0.14
CA ILE A 96 -12.90 -8.35 -0.04
C ILE A 96 -14.06 -9.28 0.32
N LEU A 97 -14.28 -10.29 -0.52
CA LEU A 97 -15.25 -11.35 -0.36
C LEU A 97 -14.54 -12.66 -0.04
N ASP A 98 -15.28 -13.65 0.43
CA ASP A 98 -14.73 -14.99 0.58
C ASP A 98 -14.45 -15.66 -0.79
N ALA A 99 -13.93 -16.89 -0.76
CA ALA A 99 -13.59 -17.64 -1.96
C ALA A 99 -14.79 -17.93 -2.88
N ARG A 100 -16.02 -17.90 -2.37
CA ARG A 100 -17.27 -18.11 -3.11
C ARG A 100 -17.87 -16.79 -3.62
N GLY A 101 -17.33 -15.66 -3.21
CA GLY A 101 -17.84 -14.34 -3.55
C GLY A 101 -18.96 -13.86 -2.62
N GLU A 102 -19.01 -14.38 -1.40
CA GLU A 102 -19.96 -13.92 -0.39
C GLU A 102 -19.30 -12.91 0.57
N LYS A 103 -20.10 -11.99 1.12
CA LYS A 103 -19.62 -11.06 2.16
C LYS A 103 -19.14 -11.87 3.38
N MET A 104 -17.93 -11.58 3.82
CA MET A 104 -17.39 -12.17 5.05
C MET A 104 -18.09 -11.62 6.28
N SER A 105 -18.54 -12.49 7.18
CA SER A 105 -19.17 -12.10 8.45
C SER A 105 -19.07 -13.20 9.49
N LYS A 106 -18.93 -12.83 10.77
CA LYS A 106 -18.86 -13.79 11.88
C LYS A 106 -20.07 -14.72 11.92
N ALA A 107 -21.27 -14.18 11.65
CA ALA A 107 -22.51 -14.96 11.62
C ALA A 107 -22.53 -16.07 10.55
N ARG A 108 -21.82 -15.88 9.43
CA ARG A 108 -21.70 -16.88 8.36
C ARG A 108 -20.54 -17.85 8.56
N GLY A 109 -19.67 -17.62 9.53
CA GLY A 109 -18.50 -18.46 9.80
C GLY A 109 -17.47 -18.48 8.65
N ASN A 110 -17.54 -17.55 7.70
CA ASN A 110 -16.68 -17.49 6.51
C ASN A 110 -15.59 -16.41 6.61
N VAL A 111 -15.35 -15.87 7.82
CA VAL A 111 -14.29 -14.88 8.06
C VAL A 111 -12.94 -15.57 8.02
N VAL A 112 -12.01 -14.98 7.28
CA VAL A 112 -10.60 -15.35 7.35
C VAL A 112 -9.86 -14.29 8.17
N GLU A 113 -9.30 -14.71 9.30
CA GLU A 113 -8.53 -13.84 10.18
C GLU A 113 -7.16 -13.53 9.55
N PRO A 114 -6.78 -12.25 9.38
CA PRO A 114 -5.50 -11.88 8.77
C PRO A 114 -4.28 -12.49 9.48
N SER A 115 -4.32 -12.59 10.81
CA SER A 115 -3.24 -13.16 11.62
C SER A 115 -2.96 -14.63 11.28
N ALA A 116 -3.99 -15.42 10.98
CA ALA A 116 -3.83 -16.82 10.60
C ALA A 116 -3.07 -16.95 9.26
N VAL A 117 -3.38 -16.07 8.31
CA VAL A 117 -2.71 -16.04 6.99
C VAL A 117 -1.27 -15.55 7.12
N ILE A 118 -1.05 -14.48 7.89
CA ILE A 118 0.28 -13.92 8.14
C ILE A 118 1.19 -14.93 8.84
N ASN A 119 0.71 -15.62 9.87
CA ASN A 119 1.50 -16.62 10.59
C ASN A 119 1.89 -17.82 9.70
N LYS A 120 1.08 -18.12 8.68
CA LYS A 120 1.28 -19.27 7.79
C LYS A 120 2.13 -18.94 6.56
N TYR A 121 1.95 -17.76 5.96
CA TYR A 121 2.57 -17.39 4.68
C TYR A 121 3.51 -16.17 4.78
N GLY A 122 3.49 -15.45 5.89
CA GLY A 122 4.21 -14.18 6.06
C GLY A 122 3.38 -12.98 5.62
N ALA A 123 3.73 -11.80 6.15
CA ALA A 123 3.07 -10.55 5.81
C ALA A 123 3.30 -10.17 4.33
N ASP A 124 4.49 -10.43 3.79
CA ASP A 124 4.82 -10.08 2.41
C ASP A 124 4.01 -10.89 1.40
N ALA A 125 3.77 -12.18 1.66
CA ALA A 125 2.90 -12.99 0.81
C ALA A 125 1.48 -12.41 0.74
N LEU A 126 0.94 -11.97 1.88
CA LEU A 126 -0.39 -11.36 1.95
C LEU A 126 -0.43 -10.00 1.24
N ARG A 127 0.56 -9.13 1.49
CA ARG A 127 0.66 -7.81 0.83
C ARG A 127 0.82 -7.96 -0.68
N TRP A 128 1.71 -8.84 -1.11
CA TRP A 128 1.95 -9.10 -2.53
C TRP A 128 0.69 -9.62 -3.22
N TYR A 129 -0.05 -10.54 -2.58
CA TYR A 129 -1.37 -10.95 -3.07
C TYR A 129 -2.32 -9.77 -3.25
N PHE A 130 -2.39 -8.84 -2.30
CA PHE A 130 -3.23 -7.65 -2.42
C PHE A 130 -2.78 -6.68 -3.51
N PHE A 131 -1.48 -6.58 -3.78
CA PHE A 131 -0.98 -5.77 -4.88
C PHE A 131 -1.27 -6.42 -6.24
N THR A 132 -0.93 -7.70 -6.45
CA THR A 132 -0.83 -8.26 -7.81
C THR A 132 -2.04 -9.07 -8.27
N ALA A 133 -2.87 -9.59 -7.36
CA ALA A 133 -3.97 -10.48 -7.73
C ALA A 133 -5.05 -9.79 -8.58
N SER A 134 -5.38 -8.53 -8.28
CA SER A 134 -6.36 -7.74 -9.03
C SER A 134 -6.09 -6.24 -8.84
N PRO A 135 -6.53 -5.36 -9.76
CA PRO A 135 -6.59 -3.92 -9.51
C PRO A 135 -7.32 -3.59 -8.19
N PRO A 136 -6.93 -2.51 -7.49
CA PRO A 136 -7.43 -2.18 -6.16
C PRO A 136 -8.93 -1.88 -6.11
N GLY A 137 -9.50 -1.25 -7.13
CA GLY A 137 -10.93 -0.90 -7.17
C GLY A 137 -11.88 -2.08 -7.42
N ASN A 138 -11.35 -3.24 -7.80
CA ASN A 138 -12.17 -4.40 -8.09
C ASN A 138 -12.53 -5.15 -6.81
N VAL A 139 -13.77 -5.64 -6.77
CA VAL A 139 -14.20 -6.63 -5.77
C VAL A 139 -13.33 -7.88 -5.89
N ARG A 140 -12.81 -8.37 -4.76
CA ARG A 140 -11.82 -9.46 -4.75
C ARG A 140 -12.31 -10.65 -3.95
N ARG A 141 -12.21 -11.84 -4.54
CA ARG A 141 -12.42 -13.10 -3.82
C ARG A 141 -11.12 -13.51 -3.16
N PHE A 142 -11.12 -13.57 -1.84
CA PHE A 142 -9.98 -13.97 -1.05
C PHE A 142 -10.00 -15.48 -0.79
N SER A 143 -8.85 -16.12 -1.00
CA SER A 143 -8.63 -17.49 -0.54
C SER A 143 -7.16 -17.70 -0.15
N GLU A 144 -6.91 -18.45 0.92
CA GLU A 144 -5.54 -18.82 1.32
C GLU A 144 -4.79 -19.54 0.20
N LYS A 145 -5.50 -20.32 -0.63
CA LYS A 145 -4.92 -21.01 -1.79
C LYS A 145 -4.30 -20.03 -2.78
N SER A 146 -4.94 -18.89 -3.01
CA SER A 146 -4.43 -17.84 -3.91
C SER A 146 -3.17 -17.18 -3.34
N VAL A 147 -3.10 -16.95 -2.03
CA VAL A 147 -1.88 -16.46 -1.36
C VAL A 147 -0.74 -17.47 -1.51
N ALA A 148 -1.03 -18.76 -1.27
CA ALA A 148 -0.06 -19.84 -1.42
C ALA A 148 0.44 -20.00 -2.87
N GLU A 149 -0.42 -19.79 -3.86
CA GLU A 149 -0.04 -19.82 -5.28
C GLU A 149 0.93 -18.70 -5.63
N ILE A 150 0.63 -17.45 -5.25
CA ILE A 150 1.50 -16.30 -5.49
C ILE A 150 2.84 -16.48 -4.78
N THR A 151 2.82 -16.96 -3.54
CA THR A 151 4.04 -17.27 -2.77
C THR A 151 4.93 -18.24 -3.54
N ARG A 152 4.36 -19.34 -4.07
CA ARG A 152 5.12 -20.34 -4.82
C ARG A 152 5.64 -19.82 -6.14
N ARG A 153 4.83 -19.04 -6.87
CA ARG A 153 5.20 -18.55 -8.21
C ARG A 153 6.25 -17.45 -8.17
N PHE A 154 6.16 -16.55 -7.20
CA PHE A 154 7.01 -15.37 -7.12
C PHE A 154 8.04 -15.43 -5.99
N LEU A 155 7.59 -15.47 -4.72
CA LEU A 155 8.51 -15.35 -3.56
C LEU A 155 9.52 -16.50 -3.51
N LEU A 156 9.10 -17.74 -3.76
CA LEU A 156 10.03 -18.87 -3.83
C LEU A 156 10.98 -18.75 -5.02
N THR A 157 10.53 -18.27 -6.17
CA THR A 157 11.39 -18.05 -7.35
C THR A 157 12.48 -17.02 -7.04
N LEU A 158 12.09 -15.88 -6.44
CA LEU A 158 13.04 -14.86 -5.99
C LEU A 158 14.03 -15.42 -4.97
N TRP A 159 13.53 -16.14 -3.95
CA TRP A 159 14.36 -16.76 -2.93
C TRP A 159 15.36 -17.78 -3.51
N ASN A 160 14.94 -18.56 -4.49
CA ASN A 160 15.80 -19.53 -5.16
C ASN A 160 16.89 -18.86 -5.99
N VAL A 161 16.58 -17.75 -6.68
CA VAL A 161 17.58 -16.95 -7.40
C VAL A 161 18.59 -16.35 -6.43
N TYR A 162 18.12 -15.77 -5.32
CA TYR A 162 18.98 -15.24 -4.27
C TYR A 162 19.87 -16.33 -3.65
N SER A 163 19.29 -17.47 -3.29
CA SER A 163 20.01 -18.60 -2.70
C SER A 163 21.07 -19.17 -3.64
N PHE A 164 20.75 -19.23 -4.94
CA PHE A 164 21.73 -19.56 -5.98
C PHE A 164 22.90 -18.57 -5.95
N PHE A 165 22.62 -17.26 -6.02
CA PHE A 165 23.68 -16.23 -5.97
C PHE A 165 24.56 -16.37 -4.73
N VAL A 166 23.98 -16.43 -3.53
CA VAL A 166 24.71 -16.54 -2.26
C VAL A 166 25.59 -17.79 -2.23
N THR A 167 25.07 -18.93 -2.70
CA THR A 167 25.81 -20.20 -2.68
C THR A 167 27.11 -20.10 -3.49
N TYR A 168 27.02 -19.64 -4.74
CA TYR A 168 28.19 -19.55 -5.62
C TYR A 168 29.11 -18.38 -5.26
N ALA A 169 28.54 -17.24 -4.87
CA ALA A 169 29.33 -16.11 -4.38
C ALA A 169 30.22 -16.49 -3.18
N ASN A 170 29.69 -17.29 -2.25
CA ASN A 170 30.48 -17.78 -1.11
C ASN A 170 31.57 -18.78 -1.51
N ILE A 171 31.30 -19.66 -2.49
CA ILE A 171 32.30 -20.61 -3.02
C ILE A 171 33.45 -19.85 -3.69
N ASP A 172 33.12 -18.87 -4.52
CA ASP A 172 34.10 -18.04 -5.24
C ASP A 172 34.72 -16.95 -4.37
N ARG A 173 34.31 -16.83 -3.09
CA ARG A 173 34.72 -15.78 -2.15
C ARG A 173 34.55 -14.37 -2.72
N PHE A 174 33.49 -14.19 -3.49
CA PHE A 174 33.14 -12.93 -4.12
C PHE A 174 33.00 -11.84 -3.05
N THR A 175 33.72 -10.73 -3.24
CA THR A 175 33.63 -9.56 -2.36
C THR A 175 33.02 -8.39 -3.15
N PRO A 176 31.87 -7.84 -2.73
CA PRO A 176 31.27 -6.71 -3.42
C PRO A 176 32.25 -5.53 -3.53
N GLY A 177 32.49 -5.06 -4.76
CA GLY A 177 33.36 -3.90 -5.03
C GLY A 177 34.86 -4.19 -5.10
N SER A 178 35.32 -5.44 -4.90
CA SER A 178 36.75 -5.78 -4.99
C SER A 178 37.23 -6.10 -6.41
N GLU A 179 36.32 -6.45 -7.31
CA GLU A 179 36.64 -6.83 -8.69
C GLU A 179 36.35 -5.67 -9.65
N THR A 180 37.32 -5.36 -10.52
CA THR A 180 37.04 -4.60 -11.74
C THR A 180 36.16 -5.45 -12.63
N VAL A 181 34.89 -5.06 -12.80
CA VAL A 181 33.95 -5.68 -13.73
C VAL A 181 34.63 -5.82 -15.08
N SER A 182 34.79 -7.06 -15.56
CA SER A 182 35.36 -7.33 -16.88
C SER A 182 34.55 -6.57 -17.94
N LEU A 183 35.25 -5.87 -18.85
CA LEU A 183 34.64 -5.12 -19.94
C LEU A 183 33.92 -6.03 -20.96
N GLU A 184 34.23 -7.33 -20.98
CA GLU A 184 33.58 -8.32 -21.83
C GLU A 184 32.32 -8.89 -21.15
N SER A 185 31.26 -8.08 -21.11
CA SER A 185 29.92 -8.54 -20.72
C SER A 185 29.31 -9.41 -21.82
N SER A 186 28.77 -10.57 -21.46
CA SER A 186 28.05 -11.41 -22.42
C SER A 186 26.75 -10.71 -22.86
N GLU A 187 26.24 -11.05 -24.04
CA GLU A 187 24.95 -10.52 -24.53
C GLU A 187 23.80 -10.78 -23.54
N LEU A 188 23.86 -11.88 -22.77
CA LEU A 188 22.90 -12.16 -21.71
C LEU A 188 23.02 -11.22 -20.51
N ASP A 189 24.24 -10.79 -20.16
CA ASP A 189 24.46 -9.82 -19.08
C ASP A 189 23.95 -8.44 -19.49
N LYS A 190 24.25 -8.02 -20.73
CA LYS A 190 23.73 -6.76 -21.28
C LYS A 190 22.21 -6.78 -21.34
N TRP A 191 21.63 -7.89 -21.80
CA TRP A 191 20.18 -8.06 -21.87
C TRP A 191 19.52 -7.94 -20.50
N ILE A 192 19.95 -8.68 -19.47
CA ILE A 192 19.28 -8.63 -18.16
C ILE A 192 19.43 -7.26 -17.49
N ILE A 193 20.53 -6.53 -17.73
CA ILE A 193 20.70 -5.15 -17.28
C ILE A 193 19.75 -4.21 -18.04
N SER A 194 19.56 -4.42 -19.34
CA SER A 194 18.56 -3.67 -20.13
C SER A 194 17.15 -3.90 -19.60
N GLU A 195 16.77 -5.15 -19.34
CA GLU A 195 15.47 -5.50 -18.74
C GLU A 195 15.29 -4.88 -17.36
N LEU A 196 16.35 -4.80 -16.54
CA LEU A 196 16.30 -4.14 -15.25
C LEU A 196 16.03 -2.64 -15.38
N ASN A 197 16.69 -1.95 -16.32
CA ASN A 197 16.44 -0.53 -16.56
C ASN A 197 15.01 -0.29 -17.06
N GLN A 198 14.50 -1.16 -17.93
CA GLN A 198 13.11 -1.10 -18.37
C GLN A 198 12.14 -1.33 -17.20
N LEU A 199 12.43 -2.31 -16.32
CA LEU A 199 11.65 -2.55 -15.12
C LEU A 199 11.59 -1.30 -14.23
N ILE A 200 12.72 -0.65 -13.99
CA ILE A 200 12.79 0.58 -13.17
C ILE A 200 11.85 1.64 -13.74
N MET A 201 12.00 1.96 -15.03
CA MET A 201 11.15 2.95 -15.70
C MET A 201 9.67 2.60 -15.60
N ASP A 202 9.32 1.35 -15.86
CA ASP A 202 7.93 0.94 -15.88
C ASP A 202 7.28 0.91 -14.48
N VAL A 203 8.05 0.54 -13.45
CA VAL A 203 7.59 0.55 -12.06
C VAL A 203 7.40 1.99 -11.59
N ASP A 204 8.33 2.89 -11.90
CA ASP A 204 8.22 4.31 -11.58
C ASP A 204 6.94 4.90 -12.21
N VAL A 205 6.72 4.68 -13.51
CA VAL A 205 5.51 5.11 -14.21
C VAL A 205 4.23 4.55 -13.56
N ALA A 206 4.23 3.26 -13.22
CA ALA A 206 3.07 2.63 -12.61
C ALA A 206 2.76 3.17 -11.21
N LEU A 207 3.79 3.40 -10.38
CA LEU A 207 3.61 3.92 -9.02
C LEU A 207 3.27 5.41 -8.99
N ASP A 208 3.85 6.22 -9.89
CA ASP A 208 3.46 7.62 -10.09
C ASP A 208 1.99 7.74 -10.52
N GLY A 209 1.50 6.76 -11.27
CA GLY A 209 0.09 6.60 -11.63
C GLY A 209 -0.80 5.94 -10.57
N TYR A 210 -0.31 5.69 -9.36
CA TYR A 210 -1.02 4.99 -8.29
C TYR A 210 -1.55 3.59 -8.68
N ASN A 211 -0.81 2.87 -9.53
CA ASN A 211 -1.15 1.52 -10.01
C ASN A 211 -0.18 0.45 -9.44
N PRO A 212 -0.37 0.04 -8.17
CA PRO A 212 0.51 -0.96 -7.53
C PRO A 212 0.41 -2.35 -8.17
N THR A 213 -0.71 -2.66 -8.83
CA THR A 213 -0.92 -3.97 -9.47
C THR A 213 -0.05 -4.16 -10.69
N GLU A 214 0.04 -3.14 -11.54
CA GLU A 214 0.91 -3.19 -12.71
C GLU A 214 2.39 -3.23 -12.30
N ALA A 215 2.80 -2.36 -11.36
CA ALA A 215 4.16 -2.36 -10.82
C ALA A 215 4.56 -3.75 -10.30
N GLY A 216 3.74 -4.36 -9.45
CA GLY A 216 4.03 -5.69 -8.90
C GLY A 216 4.07 -6.80 -9.97
N ARG A 217 3.22 -6.75 -10.99
CA ARG A 217 3.23 -7.74 -12.08
C ARG A 217 4.47 -7.63 -12.98
N LYS A 218 4.97 -6.42 -13.21
CA LYS A 218 6.23 -6.22 -13.95
C LYS A 218 7.43 -6.76 -13.18
N ILE A 219 7.45 -6.57 -11.86
CA ILE A 219 8.44 -7.19 -10.97
C ILE A 219 8.35 -8.73 -11.03
N GLU A 220 7.15 -9.31 -11.00
CA GLU A 220 6.96 -10.76 -11.17
C GLU A 220 7.54 -11.26 -12.50
N SER A 221 7.32 -10.54 -13.60
CA SER A 221 7.84 -10.90 -14.92
C SER A 221 9.37 -10.87 -14.96
N PHE A 222 9.99 -9.79 -14.46
CA PHE A 222 11.45 -9.67 -14.44
C PHE A 222 12.10 -10.78 -13.60
N VAL A 223 11.55 -11.11 -12.43
CA VAL A 223 12.07 -12.19 -11.59
C VAL A 223 11.95 -13.55 -12.30
N ASN A 224 10.87 -13.77 -13.05
CA ASN A 224 10.73 -14.95 -13.89
C ASN A 224 11.83 -15.01 -14.96
N ASP A 225 12.12 -13.91 -15.65
CA ASP A 225 13.14 -13.85 -16.71
C ASP A 225 14.55 -14.02 -16.15
N LEU A 226 14.81 -13.41 -14.99
CA LEU A 226 16.05 -13.60 -14.23
C LEU A 226 16.27 -15.07 -13.86
N SER A 227 15.22 -15.76 -13.40
CA SER A 227 15.32 -17.17 -13.01
C SER A 227 15.40 -18.12 -14.20
N ASN A 228 14.42 -18.05 -15.10
CA ASN A 228 14.20 -19.04 -16.15
C ASN A 228 15.02 -18.81 -17.41
N TRP A 229 15.49 -17.58 -17.63
CA TRP A 229 16.31 -17.24 -18.79
C TRP A 229 17.74 -16.96 -18.38
N TYR A 230 17.98 -15.92 -17.58
CA TYR A 230 19.35 -15.48 -17.26
C TYR A 230 20.11 -16.55 -16.46
N VAL A 231 19.63 -16.90 -15.25
CA VAL A 231 20.28 -17.90 -14.40
C VAL A 231 20.37 -19.24 -15.14
N ARG A 232 19.26 -19.73 -15.71
CA ARG A 232 19.23 -21.03 -16.39
C ARG A 232 20.26 -21.15 -17.52
N ARG A 233 20.43 -20.13 -18.36
CA ARG A 233 21.37 -20.15 -19.49
C ARG A 233 22.79 -19.79 -19.09
N SER A 234 22.98 -19.09 -17.97
CA SER A 234 24.30 -18.69 -17.46
C SER A 234 24.86 -19.65 -16.41
N ARG A 235 24.13 -20.68 -15.96
CA ARG A 235 24.55 -21.63 -14.90
C ARG A 235 25.99 -22.16 -15.03
N ARG A 236 26.41 -22.51 -16.25
CA ARG A 236 27.78 -23.02 -16.49
C ARG A 236 28.87 -22.01 -16.15
N ARG A 237 28.58 -20.71 -16.23
CA ARG A 237 29.52 -19.64 -15.91
C ARG A 237 29.78 -19.47 -14.41
N PHE A 238 28.88 -19.99 -13.56
CA PHE A 238 29.02 -19.98 -12.10
C PHE A 238 29.60 -21.29 -11.55
N TRP A 239 29.81 -22.29 -12.41
CA TRP A 239 30.40 -23.56 -12.05
C TRP A 239 31.77 -23.65 -12.71
N LYS A 240 32.85 -23.41 -11.97
CA LYS A 240 34.19 -23.77 -12.47
C LYS A 240 34.25 -25.30 -12.57
N SER A 241 34.37 -25.82 -13.78
CA SER A 241 34.89 -27.17 -13.99
C SER A 241 36.39 -27.11 -13.65
N GLU A 242 36.90 -28.03 -12.83
CA GLU A 242 38.36 -28.17 -12.63
C GLU A 242 39.11 -28.58 -13.91
N ASN A 243 38.42 -28.72 -15.05
CA ASN A 243 38.96 -29.23 -16.32
C ASN A 243 38.68 -28.35 -17.57
N ASP A 244 38.44 -27.04 -17.43
CA ASP A 244 38.47 -26.10 -18.57
C ASP A 244 39.56 -25.03 -18.37
#